data_AF-A0A7C6F9I1-F1
#
_entry.id   AF-A0A7C6F9I1-F1
#
_cell.length_a   1.000
_cell.length_b   1.000
_cell.length_c   1.000
_cell.angle_alpha   90.00
_cell.angle_beta   90.00
_cell.angle_gamma   90.00
#
_symmetry.space_group_name_H-M   'P 1'
#
loop_
_entity.id
_entity.type
_entity.pdbx_description
1 polymer ?
#
loop_
_entity_poly.entity_id
_entity_poly.type
_entity_poly.pdbx_seq_one_letter_code
_entity_poly.pdbx_strand_id
1 'polypeptide(L)'
;MEKTIVYVEFNSLLGFSKVLKTEDLDINEQEALKNIWSLFNEEKIRLVTSGDDIKMDIIMWLNNQGCCVTDTLTPLEAIKEFEKWEKANKDISKAWRRIFYYYDRIEPLPKQYKENPANIKELSEELFLIKSAKDSDFFLDNLHTVKQILKECADAFSEIFSEDKWQDLSCIDYSLNWMILERTFKKLGIELDLDGSHGEAIKRIFGLLNRVINLGKKSCKNPRLNLGHIDFIINTVINKYFREKTSCIKHIMNCIYYGIEYLLTTDKKLIERFRAIKKENIDKLKSLPKNFNLLTPCELQSELYKN
;
A
#
# COMPACT_ATOMS: atom_id res chain seq x y z
N MET A 1 -9.77 25.82 23.74
CA MET A 1 -9.95 24.35 23.73
C MET A 1 -8.82 23.75 22.95
N GLU A 2 -8.19 22.70 23.47
CA GLU A 2 -7.23 21.91 22.71
C GLU A 2 -7.99 21.16 21.62
N LYS A 3 -7.56 21.28 20.35
CA LYS A 3 -8.23 20.63 19.22
C LYS A 3 -7.97 19.13 19.28
N THR A 4 -9.00 18.30 19.12
CA THR A 4 -8.84 16.84 19.03
C THR A 4 -7.90 16.48 17.88
N ILE A 5 -6.88 15.67 18.16
CA ILE A 5 -5.90 15.20 17.19
C ILE A 5 -6.28 13.79 16.75
N VAL A 6 -6.37 13.56 15.44
CA VAL A 6 -6.69 12.28 14.83
C VAL A 6 -5.56 11.87 13.89
N TYR A 7 -5.03 10.68 14.10
CA TYR A 7 -4.04 10.08 13.20
C TYR A 7 -4.73 9.47 11.98
N VAL A 8 -4.25 9.80 10.79
CA VAL A 8 -4.74 9.27 9.51
C VAL A 8 -3.72 8.28 8.95
N GLU A 9 -4.12 7.02 8.77
CA GLU A 9 -3.30 6.01 8.09
C GLU A 9 -3.73 5.81 6.62
N PHE A 10 -3.03 4.94 5.90
CA PHE A 10 -3.15 4.85 4.45
C PHE A 10 -4.55 4.40 3.98
N ASN A 11 -5.21 3.47 4.68
CA ASN A 11 -6.55 3.04 4.27
C ASN A 11 -7.57 4.18 4.37
N SER A 12 -7.44 5.08 5.35
CA SER A 12 -8.28 6.28 5.45
C SER A 12 -8.07 7.22 4.28
N LEU A 13 -6.82 7.39 3.82
CA LEU A 13 -6.51 8.16 2.60
C LEU A 13 -7.15 7.55 1.36
N LEU A 14 -7.15 6.21 1.24
CA LEU A 14 -7.86 5.52 0.17
C LEU A 14 -9.37 5.79 0.22
N GLY A 15 -9.94 5.78 1.42
CA GLY A 15 -11.34 6.13 1.67
C GLY A 15 -11.67 7.56 1.26
N PHE A 16 -10.91 8.56 1.71
CA PHE A 16 -11.09 9.97 1.31
C PHE A 16 -11.00 10.14 -0.21
N SER A 17 -10.09 9.41 -0.85
CA SER A 17 -9.82 9.50 -2.28
C SER A 17 -10.87 8.80 -3.16
N LYS A 18 -11.81 8.06 -2.55
CA LYS A 18 -12.75 7.17 -3.24
C LYS A 18 -12.05 6.16 -4.15
N VAL A 19 -10.88 5.71 -3.72
CA VAL A 19 -10.11 4.67 -4.41
C VAL A 19 -10.64 3.29 -4.03
N LEU A 20 -11.06 3.14 -2.78
CA LEU A 20 -11.83 1.97 -2.36
C LEU A 20 -13.12 1.90 -3.19
N LYS A 21 -13.46 0.72 -3.71
CA LYS A 21 -14.73 0.56 -4.44
C LYS A 21 -15.87 0.81 -3.45
N THR A 22 -17.03 1.22 -3.95
CA THR A 22 -18.25 1.44 -3.13
C THR A 22 -18.66 0.18 -2.36
N GLU A 23 -18.21 -1.00 -2.81
CA GLU A 23 -18.43 -2.30 -2.16
C GLU A 23 -17.51 -2.52 -0.95
N ASP A 24 -16.35 -1.84 -0.89
CA ASP A 24 -15.36 -1.96 0.17
C ASP A 24 -15.64 -0.99 1.35
N LEU A 25 -16.44 0.05 1.11
CA LEU A 25 -16.79 1.06 2.12
C LEU A 25 -18.25 1.50 1.98
N ASP A 26 -19.07 1.17 2.99
CA ASP A 26 -20.49 1.49 2.98
C ASP A 26 -20.78 3.00 2.93
N ILE A 27 -22.00 3.36 2.52
CA ILE A 27 -22.42 4.75 2.30
C ILE A 27 -22.27 5.59 3.58
N ASN A 28 -22.53 5.00 4.75
CA ASN A 28 -22.46 5.71 6.02
C ASN A 28 -21.00 6.03 6.38
N GLU A 29 -20.09 5.06 6.20
CA GLU A 29 -18.66 5.27 6.42
C GLU A 29 -18.08 6.33 5.46
N GLN A 30 -18.55 6.36 4.21
CA GLN A 30 -18.17 7.41 3.26
C GLN A 30 -18.66 8.79 3.69
N GLU A 31 -19.90 8.88 4.18
CA GLU A 31 -20.47 10.13 4.66
C GLU A 31 -19.77 10.61 5.95
N ALA A 32 -19.44 9.69 6.85
CA ALA A 32 -18.66 9.99 8.04
C ALA A 32 -17.26 10.52 7.68
N LEU A 33 -16.56 9.93 6.71
CA LEU A 33 -15.29 10.48 6.20
C LEU A 33 -15.45 11.91 5.67
N LYS A 34 -16.49 12.21 4.88
CA LYS A 34 -16.73 13.57 4.40
C LYS A 34 -16.93 14.55 5.55
N ASN A 35 -17.70 14.16 6.56
CA ASN A 35 -17.95 14.98 7.74
C ASN A 35 -16.67 15.21 8.55
N ILE A 36 -15.87 14.17 8.79
CA ILE A 36 -14.55 14.29 9.44
C ILE A 36 -13.66 15.27 8.66
N TRP A 37 -13.65 15.18 7.33
CA TRP A 37 -12.90 16.11 6.49
C TRP A 37 -13.45 17.54 6.57
N SER A 38 -14.78 17.73 6.69
CA SER A 38 -15.39 19.04 6.93
C SER A 38 -14.94 19.64 8.26
N LEU A 39 -14.98 18.85 9.35
CA LEU A 39 -14.51 19.27 10.67
C LEU A 39 -13.03 19.68 10.64
N PHE A 40 -12.20 18.98 9.85
CA PHE A 40 -10.80 19.36 9.63
C PHE A 40 -10.68 20.70 8.89
N ASN A 41 -11.44 20.91 7.80
CA ASN A 41 -11.44 22.18 7.05
C ASN A 41 -11.97 23.36 7.89
N GLU A 42 -12.93 23.10 8.77
CA GLU A 42 -13.47 24.05 9.73
C GLU A 42 -12.57 24.24 10.96
N GLU A 43 -11.37 23.64 10.95
CA GLU A 43 -10.38 23.76 12.00
C GLU A 43 -10.82 23.24 13.38
N LYS A 44 -11.86 22.41 13.45
CA LYS A 44 -12.39 21.82 14.69
C LYS A 44 -11.56 20.63 15.18
N ILE A 45 -10.91 19.92 14.26
CA ILE A 45 -9.99 18.83 14.57
C ILE A 45 -8.66 19.04 13.83
N ARG A 46 -7.61 18.34 14.26
CA ARG A 46 -6.35 18.24 13.53
C ARG A 46 -6.17 16.83 13.00
N LEU A 47 -5.92 16.71 11.70
CA LEU A 47 -5.52 15.45 11.09
C LEU A 47 -4.01 15.42 10.99
N VAL A 48 -3.38 14.37 11.53
CA VAL A 48 -1.93 14.18 11.52
C VAL A 48 -1.53 12.83 10.93
N THR A 49 -0.31 12.73 10.39
CA THR A 49 0.24 11.44 9.96
C THR A 49 1.77 11.39 9.96
N SER A 50 2.35 10.20 9.91
CA SER A 50 3.78 10.02 9.62
C SER A 50 4.03 10.17 8.13
N GLY A 51 4.63 11.30 7.72
CA GLY A 51 4.88 11.60 6.31
C GLY A 51 5.72 10.53 5.61
N ASP A 52 6.83 10.10 6.21
CA ASP A 52 7.73 9.11 5.60
C ASP A 52 7.08 7.71 5.52
N ASP A 53 6.32 7.29 6.54
CA ASP A 53 5.65 5.99 6.52
C ASP A 53 4.49 5.96 5.52
N ILE A 54 3.64 7.00 5.48
CA ILE A 54 2.55 7.11 4.50
C ILE A 54 3.09 7.16 3.08
N LYS A 55 4.15 7.94 2.83
CA LYS A 55 4.75 8.01 1.49
C LYS A 55 5.22 6.64 1.03
N MET A 56 5.86 5.86 1.90
CA MET A 56 6.25 4.49 1.59
C MET A 56 5.02 3.63 1.32
N ASP A 57 3.94 3.79 2.08
CA ASP A 57 2.73 3.02 1.87
C ASP A 57 2.07 3.28 0.53
N ILE A 58 1.97 4.55 0.13
CA ILE A 58 1.49 4.97 -1.19
C ILE A 58 2.36 4.37 -2.29
N ILE A 59 3.69 4.48 -2.20
CA ILE A 59 4.64 3.93 -3.19
C ILE A 59 4.43 2.43 -3.37
N MET A 60 4.38 1.70 -2.26
CA MET A 60 4.24 0.25 -2.29
C MET A 60 2.87 -0.16 -2.82
N TRP A 61 1.81 0.57 -2.49
CA TRP A 61 0.47 0.32 -2.99
C TRP A 61 0.36 0.59 -4.50
N LEU A 62 0.89 1.73 -4.99
CA LEU A 62 0.92 2.03 -6.43
C LEU A 62 1.66 0.94 -7.22
N ASN A 63 2.81 0.47 -6.72
CA ASN A 63 3.53 -0.64 -7.34
C ASN A 63 2.67 -1.91 -7.39
N ASN A 64 1.86 -2.20 -6.37
CA ASN A 64 0.93 -3.33 -6.38
C ASN A 64 -0.28 -3.13 -7.29
N GLN A 65 -0.54 -1.91 -7.74
CA GLN A 65 -1.59 -1.58 -8.72
C GLN A 65 -1.05 -1.57 -10.17
N GLY A 66 0.19 -2.01 -10.38
CA GLY A 66 0.85 -1.96 -11.68
C GLY A 66 1.56 -0.63 -11.98
N CYS A 67 1.30 0.44 -11.23
CA CYS A 67 1.94 1.75 -11.39
C CYS A 67 3.34 1.74 -10.78
N CYS A 68 4.36 1.55 -11.60
CA CYS A 68 5.71 1.32 -11.12
C CYS A 68 6.40 2.63 -10.68
N VAL A 69 6.52 2.81 -9.38
CA VAL A 69 7.22 3.95 -8.76
C VAL A 69 8.65 3.54 -8.42
N THR A 70 9.62 4.31 -8.90
CA THR A 70 11.05 4.03 -8.74
C THR A 70 11.75 5.11 -7.93
N ASP A 71 13.03 4.91 -7.69
CA ASP A 71 13.99 5.89 -7.19
C ASP A 71 14.24 7.06 -8.18
N THR A 72 13.92 6.88 -9.46
CA THR A 72 14.05 7.89 -10.53
C THR A 72 12.74 8.59 -10.89
N LEU A 73 11.59 8.03 -10.48
CA LEU A 73 10.26 8.59 -10.76
C LEU A 73 9.54 8.83 -9.44
N THR A 74 9.19 10.09 -9.17
CA THR A 74 8.29 10.41 -8.08
C THR A 74 6.92 9.75 -8.32
N PRO A 75 6.10 9.52 -7.27
CA PRO A 75 4.80 8.89 -7.46
C PRO A 75 3.89 9.60 -8.47
N LEU A 76 3.89 10.94 -8.49
CA LEU A 76 3.07 11.71 -9.44
C LEU A 76 3.57 11.59 -10.89
N GLU A 77 4.89 11.47 -11.09
CA GLU A 77 5.49 11.20 -12.41
C GLU A 77 5.18 9.78 -12.87
N ALA A 78 5.30 8.79 -11.98
CA ALA A 78 4.94 7.41 -12.27
C ALA A 78 3.47 7.27 -12.71
N ILE A 79 2.55 8.00 -12.07
CA ILE A 79 1.13 8.06 -12.49
C ILE A 79 1.00 8.69 -13.88
N LYS A 80 1.72 9.78 -14.18
CA LYS A 80 1.72 10.40 -15.52
C LYS A 80 2.23 9.44 -16.60
N GLU A 81 3.29 8.68 -16.31
CA GLU A 81 3.80 7.67 -17.24
C GLU A 81 2.81 6.52 -17.42
N PHE A 82 2.20 6.05 -16.32
CA PHE A 82 1.18 5.00 -16.36
C PHE A 82 -0.04 5.42 -17.21
N GLU A 83 -0.48 6.67 -17.12
CA GLU A 83 -1.61 7.21 -17.92
C GLU A 83 -1.36 7.19 -19.44
N LYS A 84 -0.10 7.07 -19.89
CA LYS A 84 0.24 6.95 -21.32
C LYS A 84 -0.03 5.54 -21.86
N TRP A 85 -0.13 4.54 -20.98
CA TRP A 85 -0.42 3.16 -21.36
C TRP A 85 -1.84 3.04 -21.89
N GLU A 86 -2.02 2.37 -23.03
CA GLU A 86 -3.30 2.29 -23.73
C GLU A 86 -4.41 1.56 -22.95
N LYS A 87 -4.06 0.72 -21.98
CA LYS A 87 -5.02 0.03 -21.09
C LYS A 87 -5.19 0.73 -19.75
N ALA A 88 -4.57 1.89 -19.53
CA ALA A 88 -4.71 2.62 -18.28
C ALA A 88 -6.14 3.18 -18.10
N ASN A 89 -6.74 2.88 -16.96
CA ASN A 89 -8.01 3.48 -16.58
C ASN A 89 -7.77 4.91 -16.03
N LYS A 90 -8.25 5.91 -16.78
CA LYS A 90 -8.08 7.33 -16.44
C LYS A 90 -8.83 7.75 -15.16
N ASP A 91 -9.92 7.08 -14.81
CA ASP A 91 -10.66 7.42 -13.59
C ASP A 91 -9.97 6.86 -12.33
N ILE A 92 -9.33 5.70 -12.46
CA ILE A 92 -8.47 5.13 -11.43
C ILE A 92 -7.26 6.04 -11.16
N SER A 93 -6.55 6.47 -12.20
CA SER A 93 -5.40 7.38 -12.04
C SER A 93 -5.79 8.75 -11.46
N LYS A 94 -6.95 9.31 -11.83
CA LYS A 94 -7.53 10.49 -11.14
C LYS A 94 -7.78 10.23 -9.66
N ALA A 95 -8.26 9.03 -9.29
CA ALA A 95 -8.45 8.66 -7.89
C ALA A 95 -7.11 8.54 -7.15
N TRP A 96 -6.06 8.01 -7.79
CA TRP A 96 -4.71 7.98 -7.23
C TRP A 96 -4.14 9.38 -6.97
N ARG A 97 -4.36 10.32 -7.89
CA ARG A 97 -3.95 11.74 -7.68
C ARG A 97 -4.66 12.38 -6.50
N ARG A 98 -5.91 11.99 -6.22
CA ARG A 98 -6.65 12.47 -5.03
C ARG A 98 -5.99 12.03 -3.71
N ILE A 99 -5.32 10.87 -3.67
CA ILE A 99 -4.55 10.45 -2.47
C ILE A 99 -3.54 11.53 -2.08
N PHE A 100 -2.81 12.09 -3.05
CA PHE A 100 -1.83 13.15 -2.82
C PHE A 100 -2.49 14.45 -2.37
N TYR A 101 -3.65 14.82 -2.96
CA TYR A 101 -4.41 15.97 -2.51
C TYR A 101 -4.77 15.91 -1.01
N TYR A 102 -5.20 14.75 -0.51
CA TYR A 102 -5.49 14.58 0.92
C TYR A 102 -4.22 14.53 1.75
N TYR A 103 -3.22 13.76 1.31
CA TYR A 103 -1.94 13.62 2.00
C TYR A 103 -1.22 14.96 2.20
N ASP A 104 -1.14 15.80 1.17
CA ASP A 104 -0.42 17.08 1.20
C ASP A 104 -1.09 18.12 2.12
N ARG A 105 -2.36 17.90 2.50
CA ARG A 105 -3.12 18.79 3.39
C ARG A 105 -3.09 18.33 4.86
N ILE A 106 -2.74 17.08 5.13
CA ILE A 106 -2.66 16.53 6.49
C ILE A 106 -1.35 16.95 7.13
N GLU A 107 -1.37 17.25 8.43
CA GLU A 107 -0.20 17.72 9.14
C GLU A 107 0.81 16.58 9.37
N PRO A 108 2.09 16.75 8.97
CA PRO A 108 3.10 15.75 9.26
C PRO A 108 3.47 15.78 10.74
N LEU A 109 3.59 14.61 11.36
CA LEU A 109 4.15 14.50 12.70
C LEU A 109 5.61 15.00 12.72
N PRO A 110 6.03 15.73 13.76
CA PRO A 110 7.38 16.23 13.87
C PRO A 110 8.38 15.06 13.92
N LYS A 111 9.50 15.16 13.19
CA LYS A 111 10.54 14.14 13.22
C LYS A 111 11.23 14.13 14.59
N GLN A 112 11.01 13.09 15.38
CA GLN A 112 11.77 12.88 16.61
C GLN A 112 12.99 11.97 16.34
N TYR A 113 14.18 12.45 16.71
CA TYR A 113 15.42 11.67 16.70
C TYR A 113 15.49 10.87 18.01
N LYS A 114 15.57 9.54 17.92
CA LYS A 114 15.26 8.60 19.01
C LYS A 114 16.28 8.58 20.16
N GLU A 115 15.75 8.52 21.38
CA GLU A 115 16.06 7.43 22.33
C GLU A 115 14.91 6.42 22.27
N ASN A 116 15.20 5.12 22.27
CA ASN A 116 14.21 4.05 22.08
C ASN A 116 14.09 3.27 23.39
N PRO A 117 13.11 3.55 24.28
CA PRO A 117 12.94 2.85 25.54
C PRO A 117 12.65 1.35 25.32
N ALA A 118 13.15 0.49 26.21
CA ALA A 118 12.95 -0.96 26.15
C ALA A 118 11.47 -1.36 26.01
N ASN A 119 10.56 -0.64 26.68
CA ASN A 119 9.11 -0.87 26.63
C ASN A 119 8.51 -0.73 25.20
N ILE A 120 9.12 0.05 24.31
CA ILE A 120 8.65 0.22 22.92
C ILE A 120 8.95 -1.04 22.09
N LYS A 121 10.03 -1.76 22.41
CA LYS A 121 10.42 -2.98 21.70
C LYS A 121 9.46 -4.13 22.04
N GLU A 122 9.16 -4.33 23.31
CA GLU A 122 8.19 -5.35 23.77
C GLU A 122 6.80 -5.10 23.18
N LEU A 123 6.33 -3.84 23.20
CA LEU A 123 5.06 -3.47 22.60
C LEU A 123 5.01 -3.74 21.09
N SER A 124 6.12 -3.50 20.38
CA SER A 124 6.19 -3.81 18.96
C SER A 124 6.02 -5.30 18.69
N GLU A 125 6.64 -6.17 19.49
CA GLU A 125 6.54 -7.64 19.43
C GLU A 125 5.11 -8.14 19.67
N GLU A 126 4.41 -7.55 20.65
CA GLU A 126 3.01 -7.87 20.93
C GLU A 126 2.09 -7.47 19.78
N LEU A 127 2.31 -6.30 19.16
CA LEU A 127 1.52 -5.87 18.01
C LEU A 127 1.77 -6.76 16.78
N PHE A 128 2.90 -7.46 16.65
CA PHE A 128 3.11 -8.42 15.54
C PHE A 128 2.06 -9.54 15.54
N LEU A 129 1.43 -9.85 16.68
CA LEU A 129 0.32 -10.80 16.77
C LEU A 129 -0.95 -10.32 16.04
N ILE A 130 -1.11 -9.01 15.81
CA ILE A 130 -2.24 -8.43 15.05
C ILE A 130 -2.25 -8.91 13.57
N LYS A 131 -1.13 -9.47 13.08
CA LYS A 131 -0.96 -9.87 11.67
C LYS A 131 -1.34 -11.29 11.33
N SER A 132 -1.60 -12.18 12.29
CA SER A 132 -1.53 -13.62 12.01
C SER A 132 -2.76 -14.25 11.33
N ALA A 133 -3.67 -13.48 10.75
CA ALA A 133 -4.77 -14.01 9.95
C ALA A 133 -4.62 -13.53 8.51
N LYS A 134 -4.07 -14.40 7.66
CA LYS A 134 -4.03 -14.19 6.21
C LYS A 134 -5.46 -14.09 5.70
N ASP A 135 -5.79 -12.98 5.07
CA ASP A 135 -6.90 -12.98 4.13
C ASP A 135 -6.52 -13.83 2.93
N SER A 136 -7.41 -14.74 2.52
CA SER A 136 -7.22 -15.56 1.33
C SER A 136 -7.23 -14.67 0.10
N ASP A 137 -6.05 -14.39 -0.45
CA ASP A 137 -5.90 -13.81 -1.77
C ASP A 137 -5.40 -14.93 -2.67
N PHE A 138 -6.18 -15.19 -3.73
CA PHE A 138 -6.03 -16.30 -4.66
C PHE A 138 -4.60 -16.48 -5.21
N PHE A 139 -3.83 -15.39 -5.33
CA PHE A 139 -2.41 -15.46 -5.72
C PHE A 139 -1.43 -15.33 -4.54
N LEU A 140 -1.82 -14.66 -3.45
CA LEU A 140 -1.02 -14.63 -2.21
C LEU A 140 -0.86 -16.01 -1.57
N ASP A 141 -1.84 -16.88 -1.75
CA ASP A 141 -1.82 -18.22 -1.18
C ASP A 141 -0.88 -19.17 -1.93
N ASN A 142 -0.40 -18.78 -3.12
CA ASN A 142 0.55 -19.57 -3.90
C ASN A 142 1.73 -18.75 -4.44
N LEU A 143 2.63 -18.35 -3.51
CA LEU A 143 3.90 -17.70 -3.85
C LEU A 143 4.71 -18.47 -4.90
N HIS A 144 4.63 -19.80 -4.90
CA HIS A 144 5.33 -20.63 -5.90
C HIS A 144 4.81 -20.32 -7.31
N THR A 145 3.48 -20.29 -7.51
CA THR A 145 2.86 -19.90 -8.77
C THR A 145 3.28 -18.50 -9.20
N VAL A 146 3.29 -17.52 -8.30
CA VAL A 146 3.71 -16.15 -8.63
C VAL A 146 5.16 -16.11 -9.10
N LYS A 147 6.07 -16.81 -8.41
CA LYS A 147 7.47 -16.92 -8.85
C LYS A 147 7.60 -17.60 -10.21
N GLN A 148 6.82 -18.66 -10.46
CA GLN A 148 6.83 -19.36 -11.73
C GLN A 148 6.37 -18.46 -12.88
N ILE A 149 5.28 -17.71 -12.69
CA ILE A 149 4.80 -16.73 -13.68
C ILE A 149 5.89 -15.70 -13.98
N LEU A 150 6.54 -15.14 -12.95
CA LEU A 150 7.60 -14.14 -13.15
C LEU A 150 8.84 -14.71 -13.86
N LYS A 151 9.17 -15.99 -13.63
CA LYS A 151 10.25 -16.67 -14.36
C LYS A 151 9.92 -16.84 -15.83
N GLU A 152 8.72 -17.32 -16.13
CA GLU A 152 8.22 -17.48 -17.50
C GLU A 152 8.13 -16.12 -18.24
N CYS A 153 7.83 -15.04 -17.52
CA CYS A 153 7.92 -13.68 -18.07
C CYS A 153 9.36 -13.28 -18.40
N ALA A 154 10.31 -13.61 -17.51
CA ALA A 154 11.72 -13.25 -17.68
C ALA A 154 12.37 -13.92 -18.89
N ASP A 155 11.93 -15.12 -19.26
CA ASP A 155 12.40 -15.82 -20.46
C ASP A 155 12.06 -15.07 -21.76
N ALA A 156 11.00 -14.25 -21.76
CA ALA A 156 10.58 -13.47 -22.91
C ALA A 156 11.30 -12.11 -23.06
N PHE A 157 12.16 -11.73 -22.10
CA PHE A 157 12.78 -10.39 -22.09
C PHE A 157 13.62 -10.12 -23.34
N SER A 158 14.48 -11.06 -23.75
CA SER A 158 15.34 -10.88 -24.92
C SER A 158 14.60 -10.91 -26.26
N GLU A 159 13.39 -11.46 -26.28
CA GLU A 159 12.55 -11.49 -27.49
C GLU A 159 11.74 -10.20 -27.66
N ILE A 160 11.44 -9.52 -26.56
CA ILE A 160 10.51 -8.38 -26.52
C ILE A 160 11.25 -7.05 -26.46
N PHE A 161 12.32 -6.96 -25.67
CA PHE A 161 13.08 -5.73 -25.56
C PHE A 161 14.21 -5.66 -26.60
N SER A 162 14.22 -4.58 -27.38
CA SER A 162 15.44 -4.17 -28.06
C SER A 162 16.50 -3.72 -27.05
N GLU A 163 17.77 -3.70 -27.48
CA GLU A 163 18.87 -3.26 -26.61
C GLU A 163 18.67 -1.83 -26.11
N ASP A 164 18.28 -0.90 -26.98
CA ASP A 164 18.00 0.50 -26.61
C ASP A 164 16.90 0.61 -25.54
N LYS A 165 15.81 -0.14 -25.71
CA LYS A 165 14.67 -0.14 -24.78
C LYS A 165 15.02 -0.80 -23.45
N TRP A 166 15.90 -1.81 -23.46
CA TRP A 166 16.41 -2.45 -22.24
C TRP A 166 17.39 -1.56 -21.47
N GLN A 167 18.16 -0.71 -22.16
CA GLN A 167 19.12 0.18 -21.51
C GLN A 167 18.49 1.51 -21.05
N ASP A 168 17.31 1.87 -21.56
CA ASP A 168 16.61 3.09 -21.14
C ASP A 168 16.01 2.96 -19.73
N LEU A 169 16.72 3.45 -18.71
CA LEU A 169 16.25 3.48 -17.32
C LEU A 169 15.35 4.69 -17.00
N SER A 170 15.13 5.60 -17.96
CA SER A 170 14.40 6.85 -17.74
C SER A 170 12.88 6.67 -17.82
N CYS A 171 12.40 5.66 -18.55
CA CYS A 171 10.98 5.40 -18.74
C CYS A 171 10.57 3.95 -18.45
N ILE A 172 9.27 3.75 -18.24
CA ILE A 172 8.64 2.45 -18.08
C ILE A 172 7.74 2.22 -19.29
N ASP A 173 8.11 1.25 -20.11
CA ASP A 173 7.35 0.89 -21.31
C ASP A 173 6.26 -0.11 -20.93
N TYR A 174 5.14 0.42 -20.42
CA TYR A 174 4.03 -0.40 -19.93
C TYR A 174 3.42 -1.30 -21.02
N SER A 175 3.43 -0.87 -22.27
CA SER A 175 2.93 -1.68 -23.40
C SER A 175 3.82 -2.91 -23.63
N LEU A 176 5.15 -2.76 -23.62
CA LEU A 176 6.07 -3.91 -23.72
C LEU A 176 5.99 -4.82 -22.49
N ASN A 177 5.96 -4.23 -21.29
CA ASN A 177 5.82 -5.00 -20.04
C ASN A 177 4.52 -5.81 -20.04
N TRP A 178 3.43 -5.22 -20.52
CA TRP A 178 2.13 -5.88 -20.58
C TRP A 178 2.12 -6.98 -21.64
N MET A 179 2.75 -6.76 -22.79
CA MET A 179 2.89 -7.80 -23.82
C MET A 179 3.63 -9.05 -23.30
N ILE A 180 4.63 -8.89 -22.44
CA ILE A 180 5.29 -10.02 -21.76
C ILE A 180 4.26 -10.81 -20.95
N LEU A 181 3.50 -10.12 -20.09
CA LEU A 181 2.49 -10.74 -19.25
C LEU A 181 1.41 -11.44 -20.08
N GLU A 182 0.92 -10.80 -21.15
CA GLU A 182 -0.07 -11.35 -22.07
C GLU A 182 0.38 -12.66 -22.71
N ARG A 183 1.63 -12.70 -23.21
CA ARG A 183 2.19 -13.92 -23.79
C ARG A 183 2.32 -15.05 -22.77
N THR A 184 2.82 -14.73 -21.57
CA THR A 184 2.98 -15.72 -20.50
C THR A 184 1.63 -16.28 -20.05
N PHE A 185 0.63 -15.41 -19.83
CA PHE A 185 -0.70 -15.84 -19.39
C PHE A 185 -1.40 -16.69 -20.45
N LYS A 186 -1.28 -16.33 -21.73
CA LYS A 186 -1.77 -17.14 -22.85
C LYS A 186 -1.13 -18.53 -22.88
N LYS A 187 0.19 -18.62 -22.68
CA LYS A 187 0.92 -19.91 -22.60
C LYS A 187 0.46 -20.77 -21.43
N LEU A 188 0.11 -20.14 -20.30
CA LEU A 188 -0.34 -20.81 -19.09
C LEU A 188 -1.86 -21.07 -19.05
N GLY A 189 -2.62 -20.64 -20.07
CA GLY A 189 -4.07 -20.78 -20.12
C GLY A 189 -4.83 -19.93 -19.09
N ILE A 190 -4.23 -18.80 -18.67
CA ILE A 190 -4.83 -17.88 -17.69
C ILE A 190 -5.53 -16.74 -18.43
N GLU A 191 -6.79 -16.49 -18.09
CA GLU A 191 -7.55 -15.37 -18.63
C GLU A 191 -7.12 -14.03 -18.01
N LEU A 192 -7.01 -13.01 -18.85
CA LEU A 192 -6.65 -11.65 -18.48
C LEU A 192 -7.88 -10.77 -18.41
N ASP A 193 -8.44 -10.66 -17.20
CA ASP A 193 -9.44 -9.66 -16.85
C ASP A 193 -8.80 -8.62 -15.93
N LEU A 194 -9.00 -7.33 -16.19
CA LEU A 194 -8.47 -6.24 -15.35
C LEU A 194 -9.51 -5.71 -14.35
N ASP A 195 -10.73 -6.24 -14.40
CA ASP A 195 -11.83 -5.88 -13.54
C ASP A 195 -12.04 -6.90 -12.40
N GLY A 196 -12.88 -6.53 -11.44
CA GLY A 196 -13.18 -7.39 -10.28
C GLY A 196 -11.98 -7.67 -9.36
N SER A 197 -12.09 -8.73 -8.56
CA SER A 197 -11.03 -9.20 -7.65
C SER A 197 -9.91 -9.93 -8.39
N HIS A 198 -10.24 -10.66 -9.46
CA HIS A 198 -9.26 -11.32 -10.33
C HIS A 198 -8.34 -10.29 -11.00
N GLY A 199 -8.89 -9.17 -11.48
CA GLY A 199 -8.12 -8.08 -12.05
C GLY A 199 -7.18 -7.38 -11.06
N GLU A 200 -7.55 -7.26 -9.79
CA GLU A 200 -6.62 -6.75 -8.76
C GLU A 200 -5.39 -7.65 -8.60
N ALA A 201 -5.58 -8.96 -8.65
CA ALA A 201 -4.46 -9.89 -8.56
C ALA A 201 -3.57 -9.86 -9.82
N ILE A 202 -4.17 -9.69 -11.00
CA ILE A 202 -3.42 -9.50 -12.25
C ILE A 202 -2.61 -8.20 -12.21
N LYS A 203 -3.21 -7.08 -11.77
CA LYS A 203 -2.50 -5.80 -11.58
C LYS A 203 -1.32 -5.95 -10.62
N ARG A 204 -1.49 -6.75 -9.57
CA ARG A 204 -0.40 -7.06 -8.63
C ARG A 204 0.74 -7.82 -9.31
N ILE A 205 0.45 -8.88 -10.06
CA ILE A 205 1.48 -9.60 -10.82
C ILE A 205 2.16 -8.67 -11.82
N PHE A 206 1.40 -7.84 -12.52
CA PHE A 206 1.93 -6.84 -13.45
C PHE A 206 2.86 -5.85 -12.75
N GLY A 207 2.48 -5.39 -11.56
CA GLY A 207 3.31 -4.59 -10.67
C GLY A 207 4.64 -5.24 -10.32
N LEU A 208 4.61 -6.51 -9.92
CA LEU A 208 5.83 -7.29 -9.65
C LEU A 208 6.69 -7.44 -10.90
N LEU A 209 6.08 -7.72 -12.06
CA LEU A 209 6.79 -7.82 -13.34
C LEU A 209 7.50 -6.51 -13.67
N ASN A 210 6.82 -5.37 -13.52
CA ASN A 210 7.43 -4.04 -13.72
C ASN A 210 8.66 -3.84 -12.81
N ARG A 211 8.63 -4.37 -11.58
CA ARG A 211 9.79 -4.34 -10.67
C ARG A 211 10.90 -5.29 -11.10
N VAL A 212 10.58 -6.49 -11.58
CA VAL A 212 11.55 -7.47 -12.08
C VAL A 212 12.28 -6.91 -13.29
N ILE A 213 11.54 -6.36 -14.26
CA ILE A 213 12.11 -5.73 -15.47
C ILE A 213 13.03 -4.58 -15.06
N ASN A 214 12.56 -3.65 -14.23
CA ASN A 214 13.38 -2.50 -13.82
C ASN A 214 14.66 -2.91 -13.08
N LEU A 215 14.59 -3.89 -12.16
CA LEU A 215 15.79 -4.40 -11.50
C LEU A 215 16.72 -5.12 -12.48
N GLY A 216 16.18 -5.90 -13.42
CA GLY A 216 16.95 -6.56 -14.48
C GLY A 216 17.69 -5.56 -15.37
N LYS A 217 17.01 -4.50 -15.82
CA LYS A 217 17.62 -3.41 -16.61
C LYS A 217 18.76 -2.73 -15.85
N LYS A 218 18.60 -2.53 -14.54
CA LYS A 218 19.64 -1.92 -13.68
C LYS A 218 20.83 -2.82 -13.41
N SER A 219 20.62 -4.12 -13.27
CA SER A 219 21.67 -5.06 -12.88
C SER A 219 22.38 -5.72 -14.08
N CYS A 220 21.80 -5.65 -15.28
CA CYS A 220 22.37 -6.25 -16.48
C CYS A 220 22.09 -5.40 -17.73
N LYS A 221 23.11 -5.16 -18.55
CA LYS A 221 22.96 -4.43 -19.82
C LYS A 221 22.27 -5.25 -20.93
N ASN A 222 22.25 -6.57 -20.80
CA ASN A 222 21.65 -7.47 -21.77
C ASN A 222 20.30 -8.01 -21.24
N PRO A 223 19.21 -7.96 -22.04
CA PRO A 223 17.91 -8.52 -21.65
C PRO A 223 17.92 -10.04 -21.43
N ARG A 224 18.89 -10.75 -22.00
CA ARG A 224 19.09 -12.18 -21.76
C ARG A 224 19.83 -12.41 -20.44
N LEU A 225 19.06 -12.54 -19.36
CA LEU A 225 19.57 -12.82 -18.02
C LEU A 225 19.87 -14.32 -17.85
N ASN A 226 20.89 -14.66 -17.07
CA ASN A 226 21.10 -16.04 -16.66
C ASN A 226 20.11 -16.42 -15.54
N LEU A 227 19.81 -17.72 -15.40
CA LEU A 227 18.79 -18.23 -14.47
C LEU A 227 19.05 -17.82 -13.01
N GLY A 228 20.30 -17.88 -12.55
CA GLY A 228 20.65 -17.48 -11.18
C GLY A 228 20.38 -16.00 -10.90
N HIS A 229 20.60 -15.14 -11.90
CA HIS A 229 20.32 -13.71 -11.80
C HIS A 229 18.81 -13.43 -11.82
N ILE A 230 18.04 -14.14 -12.65
CA ILE A 230 16.57 -14.07 -12.65
C ILE A 230 16.02 -14.43 -11.27
N ASP A 231 16.50 -15.54 -10.69
CA ASP A 231 16.09 -15.98 -9.35
C ASP A 231 16.42 -14.95 -8.28
N PHE A 232 17.61 -14.35 -8.32
CA PHE A 232 18.00 -13.30 -7.40
C PHE A 232 17.06 -12.08 -7.50
N ILE A 233 16.76 -11.61 -8.71
CA ILE A 233 15.89 -10.45 -8.94
C ILE A 233 14.48 -10.76 -8.44
N ILE A 234 13.89 -11.89 -8.85
CA ILE A 234 12.53 -12.28 -8.44
C ILE A 234 12.44 -12.38 -6.92
N ASN A 235 13.40 -13.04 -6.27
CA ASN A 235 13.40 -13.14 -4.80
C ASN A 235 13.50 -11.77 -4.13
N THR A 236 14.30 -10.85 -4.68
CA THR A 236 14.42 -9.47 -4.19
C THR A 236 13.09 -8.73 -4.33
N VAL A 237 12.42 -8.84 -5.48
CA VAL A 237 11.11 -8.22 -5.72
C VAL A 237 10.05 -8.80 -4.79
N ILE A 238 9.95 -10.13 -4.68
CA ILE A 238 8.99 -10.80 -3.80
C ILE A 238 9.19 -10.38 -2.35
N ASN A 239 10.43 -10.39 -1.86
CA ASN A 239 10.69 -10.03 -0.47
C ASN A 239 10.31 -8.58 -0.15
N LYS A 240 10.45 -7.68 -1.12
CA LYS A 240 10.13 -6.27 -0.94
C LYS A 240 8.64 -5.96 -1.14
N TYR A 241 8.04 -6.41 -2.24
CA TYR A 241 6.74 -5.94 -2.72
C TYR A 241 5.60 -6.94 -2.55
N PHE A 242 5.88 -8.24 -2.41
CA PHE A 242 4.84 -9.26 -2.32
C PHE A 242 4.38 -9.54 -0.89
N ARG A 243 5.26 -9.40 0.11
CA ARG A 243 4.95 -9.74 1.50
C ARG A 243 3.90 -8.81 2.11
N GLU A 244 3.08 -9.38 2.99
CA GLU A 244 2.04 -8.68 3.73
C GLU A 244 2.62 -7.52 4.53
N LYS A 245 2.01 -6.34 4.37
CA LYS A 245 2.56 -5.12 4.92
C LYS A 245 2.35 -5.07 6.43
N THR A 246 3.45 -4.78 7.11
CA THR A 246 3.47 -4.52 8.54
C THR A 246 3.29 -3.04 8.89
N SER A 247 2.88 -2.22 7.92
CA SER A 247 2.87 -0.77 8.06
C SER A 247 1.81 -0.28 9.06
N CYS A 248 0.67 -0.97 9.15
CA CYS A 248 -0.36 -0.69 10.16
C CYS A 248 0.20 -0.66 11.59
N ILE A 249 1.14 -1.55 11.93
CA ILE A 249 1.80 -1.54 13.25
C ILE A 249 2.61 -0.27 13.44
N LYS A 250 3.34 0.19 12.42
CA LYS A 250 4.12 1.43 12.53
C LYS A 250 3.20 2.62 12.80
N HIS A 251 2.06 2.68 12.13
CA HIS A 251 1.06 3.73 12.36
C HIS A 251 0.49 3.68 13.77
N ILE A 252 0.12 2.50 14.27
CA ILE A 252 -0.30 2.30 15.67
C ILE A 252 0.80 2.77 16.65
N MET A 253 2.04 2.37 16.39
CA MET A 253 3.19 2.77 17.23
C MET A 253 3.43 4.27 17.21
N ASN A 254 3.24 4.93 16.05
CA ASN A 254 3.32 6.39 15.98
C ASN A 254 2.25 7.03 16.86
N CYS A 255 1.00 6.57 16.81
CA CYS A 255 -0.04 7.11 17.69
C CYS A 255 0.34 7.00 19.17
N ILE A 256 0.80 5.81 19.58
CA ILE A 256 1.20 5.56 20.96
C ILE A 256 2.37 6.46 21.38
N TYR A 257 3.36 6.61 20.51
CA TYR A 257 4.55 7.42 20.76
C TYR A 257 4.24 8.91 20.90
N TYR A 258 3.32 9.45 20.08
CA TYR A 258 2.92 10.85 20.13
C TYR A 258 1.72 11.10 21.06
N GLY A 259 1.25 10.10 21.81
CA GLY A 259 0.10 10.24 22.70
C GLY A 259 -1.22 10.56 21.99
N ILE A 260 -1.35 10.16 20.71
CA ILE A 260 -2.56 10.40 19.92
C ILE A 260 -3.58 9.32 20.24
N GLU A 261 -4.75 9.72 20.72
CA GLU A 261 -5.78 8.80 21.21
C GLU A 261 -6.57 8.11 20.09
N TYR A 262 -6.69 8.75 18.92
CA TYR A 262 -7.53 8.26 17.83
C TYR A 262 -6.71 7.96 16.58
N LEU A 263 -6.74 6.70 16.14
CA LEU A 263 -6.34 6.31 14.79
C LEU A 263 -7.60 6.06 13.96
N LEU A 264 -7.77 6.81 12.88
CA LEU A 264 -8.80 6.57 11.87
C LEU A 264 -8.30 5.49 10.91
N THR A 265 -9.13 4.48 10.63
CA THR A 265 -8.90 3.47 9.58
C THR A 265 -10.22 2.97 9.01
N THR A 266 -10.24 2.57 7.74
CA THR A 266 -11.37 1.88 7.12
C THR A 266 -11.21 0.35 7.14
N ASP A 267 -10.09 -0.18 7.65
CA ASP A 267 -9.84 -1.62 7.77
C ASP A 267 -10.56 -2.18 9.01
N LYS A 268 -11.80 -2.63 8.81
CA LYS A 268 -12.64 -3.22 9.88
C LYS A 268 -11.97 -4.46 10.51
N LYS A 269 -11.25 -5.27 9.72
CA LYS A 269 -10.56 -6.46 10.24
C LYS A 269 -9.40 -6.09 11.14
N LEU A 270 -8.64 -5.03 10.80
CA LEU A 270 -7.59 -4.50 11.67
C LEU A 270 -8.16 -4.05 13.01
N ILE A 271 -9.29 -3.34 13.00
CA ILE A 271 -9.98 -2.88 14.21
C ILE A 271 -10.39 -4.07 15.07
N GLU A 272 -11.05 -5.08 14.49
CA GLU A 272 -11.49 -6.29 15.19
C GLU A 272 -10.30 -7.02 15.83
N ARG A 273 -9.23 -7.24 15.09
CA ARG A 273 -8.00 -7.89 15.59
C ARG A 273 -7.36 -7.08 16.71
N PHE A 274 -7.26 -5.77 16.56
CA PHE A 274 -6.71 -4.89 17.59
C PHE A 274 -7.55 -4.96 18.88
N ARG A 275 -8.89 -4.92 18.77
CA ARG A 275 -9.81 -5.01 19.92
C ARG A 275 -9.72 -6.36 20.61
N ALA A 276 -9.66 -7.46 19.85
CA ALA A 276 -9.48 -8.80 20.41
C ALA A 276 -8.19 -8.90 21.22
N ILE A 277 -7.07 -8.43 20.66
CA ILE A 277 -5.78 -8.45 21.33
C ILE A 277 -5.77 -7.52 22.56
N LYS A 278 -6.35 -6.32 22.49
CA LYS A 278 -6.51 -5.41 23.63
C LYS A 278 -7.31 -6.04 24.77
N LYS A 279 -8.33 -6.86 24.46
CA LYS A 279 -9.17 -7.57 25.44
C LYS A 279 -8.48 -8.79 26.04
N GLU A 280 -7.79 -9.59 25.22
CA GLU A 280 -7.14 -10.84 25.63
C GLU A 280 -5.82 -10.61 26.37
N ASN A 281 -5.17 -9.48 26.14
CA ASN A 281 -3.87 -9.15 26.70
C ASN A 281 -3.91 -7.94 27.64
N ILE A 282 -5.05 -7.69 28.32
CA ILE A 282 -5.23 -6.58 29.28
C ILE A 282 -4.06 -6.49 30.29
N ASP A 283 -3.51 -7.63 30.71
CA ASP A 283 -2.40 -7.67 31.66
C ASP A 283 -1.01 -7.42 31.06
N LYS A 284 -0.79 -7.77 29.78
CA LYS A 284 0.48 -7.57 29.06
C LYS A 284 0.57 -6.19 28.40
N LEU A 285 -0.56 -5.72 27.85
CA LEU A 285 -0.72 -4.41 27.23
C LEU A 285 -0.98 -3.28 28.24
N LYS A 286 -0.59 -3.43 29.52
CA LYS A 286 -0.65 -2.34 30.52
C LYS A 286 0.12 -1.09 30.07
N SER A 287 1.07 -1.28 29.14
CA SER A 287 1.88 -0.23 28.50
C SER A 287 1.17 0.51 27.37
N LEU A 288 0.08 -0.02 26.80
CA LEU A 288 -0.72 0.72 25.84
C LEU A 288 -1.44 1.87 26.55
N PRO A 289 -1.46 3.08 25.97
CA PRO A 289 -2.32 4.15 26.47
C PRO A 289 -3.76 3.66 26.53
N LYS A 290 -4.39 3.69 27.72
CA LYS A 290 -5.76 3.20 27.92
C LYS A 290 -6.75 3.82 26.93
N ASN A 291 -6.53 5.09 26.61
CA ASN A 291 -7.38 5.91 25.74
C ASN A 291 -7.09 5.72 24.25
N PHE A 292 -6.06 4.96 23.86
CA PHE A 292 -5.78 4.74 22.44
C PHE A 292 -6.78 3.78 21.80
N ASN A 293 -7.40 4.22 20.70
CA ASN A 293 -8.43 3.49 19.97
C ASN A 293 -8.22 3.57 18.45
N LEU A 294 -8.47 2.44 17.79
CA LEU A 294 -8.65 2.36 16.35
C LEU A 294 -10.14 2.39 16.07
N LEU A 295 -10.56 3.34 15.24
CA LEU A 295 -11.96 3.64 14.97
C LEU A 295 -12.25 3.65 13.48
N THR A 296 -13.43 3.16 13.11
CA THR A 296 -14.01 3.41 11.79
C THR A 296 -14.40 4.89 11.66
N PRO A 297 -14.58 5.41 10.43
CA PRO A 297 -15.12 6.75 10.24
C PRO A 297 -16.40 7.05 11.05
N CYS A 298 -17.40 6.15 11.04
CA CYS A 298 -18.64 6.32 11.80
C CYS A 298 -18.41 6.37 13.32
N GLU A 299 -17.55 5.48 13.84
CA GLU A 299 -17.21 5.45 15.26
C GLU A 299 -16.50 6.74 15.67
N LEU A 300 -15.51 7.18 14.90
CA LEU A 300 -14.79 8.43 15.16
C LEU A 300 -15.74 9.63 15.11
N GLN A 301 -16.60 9.72 14.10
CA GLN A 301 -17.58 10.80 14.00
C GLN A 301 -18.45 10.88 15.26
N SER A 302 -18.93 9.72 15.74
CA SER A 302 -19.74 9.64 16.95
C SER A 302 -18.98 10.13 18.19
N GLU A 303 -17.70 9.81 18.31
CA GLU A 303 -16.84 10.30 19.39
C GLU A 303 -16.57 11.81 19.30
N LEU A 304 -16.38 12.33 18.08
CA LEU A 304 -16.14 13.76 17.84
C LEU A 304 -17.37 14.64 18.13
N TYR A 305 -18.58 14.11 18.01
CA TYR A 305 -19.82 14.85 18.32
C TYR A 305 -20.29 14.75 19.77
N LYS A 306 -19.69 13.86 20.56
CA LYS A 306 -19.93 13.79 22.02
C LYS A 306 -19.14 14.85 22.79
N ASN A 307 -18.04 15.33 22.20
CA ASN A 307 -17.10 16.30 22.77
C ASN A 307 -17.31 17.69 22.15
#